data_AF-R7IBH5-F1
#
_entry.id   AF-R7IBH5-F1
#
_cell.length_a   1.000
_cell.length_b   1.000
_cell.length_c   1.000
_cell.angle_alpha   90.00
_cell.angle_beta   90.00
_cell.angle_gamma   90.00
#
_symmetry.space_group_name_H-M   'P 1'
#
loop_
_entity.id
_entity.type
_entity.pdbx_description
1 polymer ?
#
loop_
_entity_poly.entity_id
_entity_poly.type
_entity_poly.pdbx_seq_one_letter_code
_entity_poly.pdbx_strand_id
1 'polypeptide(L)'
;MLATVSGAALADSAVYVNKADISVPDTDVANQTVSSIYPYGISSYNGFEASITNPTIAVTVTSSGNDPEDGALGTAYGVFNIPGKQNNDAEVTGALLTVGGDTSTVSFTTSANGVSRGIYAAGGLGSDVIVNGASLTLDATSAESVAHGIVALNNSTVTVNSDTINISANGATRARAIEASGSTGIGTVILGKDSSVTTLNATAKNGTAFGIFAGPKVGSTVTVNGKSLTINAHSDTDDAYGLFAQSSVTPDYEGNVSTININAEDTVINVTSDAGESHQYGIIAMSNSRVNVNGNLTVNAGSGDAILTRGGSVITINPDKDKTVQLTGNIEYNYNEANSGNIADSTVNLNLSDANSFWTGNAVLSNGGASDSSNDTVAGLNLNLSNGGTRNVANSATATTSESGASTTPLAINNLSLNDSTVNFTDASQAAKIENLSGTGGQVNTAVEKNADGTYKTSTLSADKVDTSSGTPTLNMNMVGTNGTTVNSDVISADELASLTAAAATGALATETTRVATVAEGDVNGALTITENTDGTTTVAAPVRNTKLDSLQSVGAISMTLLRHDLNNLTKRMGELRDAPKGVGAWARVYGSKLS
;
A
#
# COMPACT_ATOMS: atom_id res chain seq x y z
N MET A 1 48.98 -23.54 -20.86
CA MET A 1 48.89 -23.83 -22.31
C MET A 1 47.41 -23.78 -22.66
N LEU A 2 47.03 -22.83 -23.51
CA LEU A 2 45.65 -22.64 -23.97
C LEU A 2 45.11 -23.95 -24.54
N ALA A 3 43.91 -24.35 -24.10
CA ALA A 3 43.13 -25.39 -24.75
C ALA A 3 41.79 -24.78 -25.14
N THR A 4 41.67 -24.59 -26.44
CA THR A 4 40.56 -24.08 -27.23
C THR A 4 39.28 -24.86 -26.97
N VAL A 5 38.19 -24.14 -26.72
CA VAL A 5 36.84 -24.69 -26.66
C VAL A 5 36.28 -24.74 -28.08
N SER A 6 36.08 -25.94 -28.62
CA SER A 6 35.42 -26.16 -29.91
C SER A 6 34.05 -26.81 -29.71
N GLY A 7 33.02 -26.01 -29.91
CA GLY A 7 31.61 -26.36 -29.98
C GLY A 7 30.87 -25.03 -30.01
N ALA A 8 30.47 -24.56 -31.21
CA ALA A 8 29.92 -23.23 -31.53
C ALA A 8 29.72 -22.32 -30.30
N ALA A 9 30.81 -21.73 -29.82
CA ALA A 9 30.77 -20.84 -28.67
C ALA A 9 29.89 -19.65 -29.04
N LEU A 10 28.97 -19.25 -28.16
CA LEU A 10 28.41 -17.89 -28.20
C LEU A 10 29.62 -16.96 -28.05
N ALA A 11 30.11 -16.40 -29.17
CA ALA A 11 31.44 -15.78 -29.26
C ALA A 11 31.60 -14.53 -28.38
N ASP A 12 30.52 -14.03 -27.78
CA ASP A 12 30.44 -12.72 -27.13
C ASP A 12 29.99 -12.83 -25.66
N SER A 13 30.68 -13.66 -24.86
CA SER A 13 30.42 -13.78 -23.42
C SER A 13 31.65 -13.37 -22.59
N ALA A 14 31.47 -12.66 -21.47
CA ALA A 14 32.57 -12.42 -20.51
C ALA A 14 32.98 -13.74 -19.83
N VAL A 15 32.01 -14.56 -19.45
CA VAL A 15 32.20 -15.92 -18.95
C VAL A 15 31.24 -16.86 -19.66
N TYR A 16 31.77 -17.86 -20.37
CA TYR A 16 30.98 -18.92 -21.00
C TYR A 16 31.20 -20.25 -20.27
N VAL A 17 30.09 -20.83 -19.79
CA VAL A 17 30.08 -22.10 -19.06
C VAL A 17 29.72 -23.24 -20.02
N ASN A 18 30.63 -24.19 -20.19
CA ASN A 18 30.49 -25.32 -21.13
C ASN A 18 30.84 -26.70 -20.54
N LYS A 19 31.11 -26.76 -19.24
CA LYS A 19 31.42 -27.98 -18.48
C LYS A 19 31.11 -27.74 -17.01
N ALA A 20 30.87 -28.81 -16.25
CA ALA A 20 30.72 -28.74 -14.80
C ALA A 20 32.01 -28.24 -14.12
N ASP A 21 31.86 -27.51 -13.01
CA ASP A 21 32.95 -27.04 -12.13
C ASP A 21 33.99 -26.12 -12.79
N ILE A 22 33.56 -24.95 -13.28
CA ILE A 22 34.47 -23.89 -13.75
C ILE A 22 34.80 -22.94 -12.59
N SER A 23 35.97 -23.13 -11.98
CA SER A 23 36.59 -22.10 -11.14
C SER A 23 37.18 -21.00 -12.05
N VAL A 24 36.51 -19.86 -12.16
CA VAL A 24 37.04 -18.68 -12.85
C VAL A 24 37.96 -17.91 -11.89
N PRO A 25 39.21 -17.56 -12.26
CA PRO A 25 40.11 -16.79 -11.38
C PRO A 25 39.52 -15.46 -10.91
N ASP A 26 39.88 -15.03 -9.69
CA ASP A 26 39.33 -13.82 -9.04
C ASP A 26 39.53 -12.51 -9.84
N THR A 27 40.52 -12.45 -10.74
CA THR A 27 40.78 -11.26 -11.57
C THR A 27 39.94 -11.18 -12.83
N ASP A 28 39.33 -12.29 -13.28
CA ASP A 28 38.80 -12.41 -14.63
C ASP A 28 37.33 -11.97 -14.76
N VAL A 29 36.63 -11.68 -13.66
CA VAL A 29 35.20 -11.27 -13.68
C VAL A 29 34.93 -9.92 -13.01
N ALA A 30 35.98 -9.28 -12.47
CA ALA A 30 35.89 -7.94 -11.91
C ALA A 30 36.08 -6.90 -13.03
N ASN A 31 35.10 -6.01 -13.21
CA ASN A 31 35.11 -4.89 -14.16
C ASN A 31 35.26 -5.30 -15.64
N GLN A 32 34.55 -6.34 -16.05
CA GLN A 32 34.50 -6.75 -17.47
C GLN A 32 33.52 -5.90 -18.27
N THR A 33 33.83 -5.67 -19.55
CA THR A 33 32.92 -5.03 -20.52
C THR A 33 32.80 -5.91 -21.77
N VAL A 34 31.57 -6.27 -22.14
CA VAL A 34 31.27 -7.10 -23.30
C VAL A 34 30.33 -6.34 -24.23
N SER A 35 30.61 -6.36 -25.53
CA SER A 35 29.81 -5.68 -26.54
C SER A 35 29.70 -6.49 -27.82
N SER A 36 28.47 -6.75 -28.25
CA SER A 36 28.10 -7.37 -29.53
C SER A 36 26.60 -7.14 -29.79
N ILE A 37 25.99 -7.76 -30.81
CA ILE A 37 24.52 -7.64 -31.03
C ILE A 37 23.72 -8.44 -29.98
N TYR A 38 24.27 -9.57 -29.54
CA TYR A 38 23.68 -10.44 -28.52
C TYR A 38 24.70 -10.80 -27.44
N PRO A 39 25.16 -9.82 -26.63
CA PRO A 39 26.22 -10.04 -25.66
C PRO A 39 25.71 -10.64 -24.36
N TYR A 40 26.55 -11.44 -23.72
CA TYR A 40 26.28 -12.09 -22.45
C TYR A 40 27.37 -11.74 -21.41
N GLY A 41 26.98 -11.45 -20.17
CA GLY A 41 27.94 -11.34 -19.07
C GLY A 41 28.42 -12.73 -18.66
N ILE A 42 27.55 -13.48 -18.00
CA ILE A 42 27.74 -14.90 -17.69
C ILE A 42 26.68 -15.70 -18.44
N SER A 43 27.11 -16.65 -19.26
CA SER A 43 26.20 -17.53 -19.99
C SER A 43 26.47 -19.00 -19.71
N SER A 44 25.41 -19.77 -19.52
CA SER A 44 25.43 -21.22 -19.48
C SER A 44 24.46 -21.77 -20.54
N TYR A 45 25.01 -22.62 -21.39
CA TYR A 45 24.31 -23.37 -22.44
C TYR A 45 24.87 -24.78 -22.30
N ASN A 46 24.03 -25.83 -22.18
CA ASN A 46 24.39 -27.27 -22.16
C ASN A 46 24.13 -28.09 -20.87
N GLY A 47 23.28 -27.65 -19.94
CA GLY A 47 22.78 -28.56 -18.89
C GLY A 47 23.81 -28.95 -17.83
N PHE A 48 24.70 -28.03 -17.47
CA PHE A 48 25.73 -28.26 -16.45
C PHE A 48 25.42 -27.48 -15.18
N GLU A 49 25.78 -28.06 -14.03
CA GLU A 49 25.92 -27.31 -12.78
C GLU A 49 27.26 -26.54 -12.80
N ALA A 50 27.22 -25.24 -12.57
CA ALA A 50 28.40 -24.39 -12.52
C ALA A 50 28.29 -23.35 -11.40
N SER A 51 29.45 -22.99 -10.85
CA SER A 51 29.55 -22.02 -9.76
C SER A 51 30.70 -21.05 -10.01
N ILE A 52 30.44 -19.75 -9.87
CA ILE A 52 31.42 -18.67 -10.02
C ILE A 52 31.48 -17.91 -8.70
N THR A 53 32.50 -18.18 -7.87
CA THR A 53 32.53 -17.72 -6.46
C THR A 53 33.50 -16.56 -6.19
N ASN A 54 33.64 -15.64 -7.14
CA ASN A 54 34.57 -14.51 -7.04
C ASN A 54 34.11 -13.46 -6.00
N PRO A 55 35.00 -12.89 -5.15
CA PRO A 55 34.64 -11.81 -4.23
C PRO A 55 34.00 -10.58 -4.90
N THR A 56 34.36 -10.29 -6.14
CA THR A 56 33.79 -9.17 -6.90
C THR A 56 33.47 -9.61 -8.33
N ILE A 57 32.19 -9.61 -8.67
CA ILE A 57 31.68 -9.86 -10.02
C ILE A 57 31.06 -8.56 -10.50
N ALA A 58 31.67 -7.92 -11.48
CA ALA A 58 31.17 -6.65 -12.03
C ALA A 58 31.28 -6.66 -13.55
N VAL A 59 30.15 -6.75 -14.25
CA VAL A 59 30.13 -6.91 -15.71
C VAL A 59 29.19 -5.90 -16.35
N THR A 60 29.71 -5.13 -17.30
CA THR A 60 28.94 -4.26 -18.19
C THR A 60 28.72 -4.97 -19.52
N VAL A 61 27.47 -5.05 -19.95
CA VAL A 61 27.03 -5.78 -21.15
C VAL A 61 26.26 -4.81 -22.05
N THR A 62 26.78 -4.53 -23.24
CA THR A 62 26.20 -3.51 -24.14
C THR A 62 25.90 -4.10 -25.51
N SER A 63 24.63 -4.14 -25.88
CA SER A 63 24.24 -4.50 -27.25
C SER A 63 24.63 -3.37 -28.22
N SER A 64 25.49 -3.67 -29.20
CA SER A 64 26.13 -2.69 -30.09
C SER A 64 25.25 -2.16 -31.23
N GLY A 65 24.04 -2.69 -31.41
CA GLY A 65 23.12 -2.24 -32.45
C GLY A 65 22.02 -3.26 -32.77
N ASN A 66 21.40 -3.09 -33.93
CA ASN A 66 20.42 -4.02 -34.48
C ASN A 66 21.13 -5.15 -35.22
N ASP A 67 20.48 -6.31 -35.31
CA ASP A 67 20.93 -7.43 -36.11
C ASP A 67 21.06 -7.00 -37.59
N PRO A 68 22.23 -7.19 -38.23
CA PRO A 68 22.48 -6.77 -39.59
C PRO A 68 21.76 -7.63 -40.64
N GLU A 69 21.28 -8.83 -40.28
CA GLU A 69 20.61 -9.75 -41.20
C GLU A 69 19.11 -9.45 -41.33
N ASP A 70 18.42 -9.18 -40.22
CA ASP A 70 16.97 -8.97 -40.20
C ASP A 70 16.52 -7.63 -39.62
N GLY A 71 17.45 -6.81 -39.12
CA GLY A 71 17.17 -5.52 -38.52
C GLY A 71 16.58 -5.59 -37.10
N ALA A 72 16.50 -6.77 -36.49
CA ALA A 72 15.96 -6.95 -35.15
C ALA A 72 16.77 -6.16 -34.11
N LEU A 73 16.09 -5.58 -33.13
CA LEU A 73 16.78 -4.85 -32.07
C LEU A 73 17.63 -5.83 -31.22
N GLY A 74 18.91 -5.50 -31.00
CA GLY A 74 19.82 -6.36 -30.25
C GLY A 74 19.42 -6.53 -28.77
N THR A 75 19.91 -7.58 -28.13
CA THR A 75 19.53 -7.97 -26.76
C THR A 75 20.73 -8.23 -25.88
N ALA A 76 20.79 -7.61 -24.69
CA ALA A 76 21.86 -7.79 -23.72
C ALA A 76 21.42 -8.62 -22.50
N TYR A 77 22.29 -9.53 -22.06
CA TYR A 77 22.04 -10.38 -20.89
C TYR A 77 23.18 -10.28 -19.87
N GLY A 78 22.88 -9.95 -18.61
CA GLY A 78 23.87 -9.97 -17.53
C GLY A 78 24.22 -11.42 -17.17
N VAL A 79 23.21 -12.18 -16.76
CA VAL A 79 23.27 -13.62 -16.57
C VAL A 79 22.25 -14.29 -17.49
N PHE A 80 22.68 -15.31 -18.21
CA PHE A 80 21.86 -16.08 -19.12
C PHE A 80 22.02 -17.58 -18.84
N ASN A 81 20.95 -18.25 -18.43
CA ASN A 81 20.97 -19.67 -18.17
C ASN A 81 19.79 -20.36 -18.86
N ILE A 82 20.10 -21.25 -19.80
CA ILE A 82 19.13 -22.07 -20.49
C ILE A 82 19.65 -23.51 -20.63
N PRO A 83 18.79 -24.53 -20.71
CA PRO A 83 19.23 -25.89 -20.93
C PRO A 83 19.66 -26.02 -22.39
N GLY A 84 20.84 -26.58 -22.62
CA GLY A 84 21.26 -26.94 -23.99
C GLY A 84 20.78 -28.35 -24.34
N LYS A 85 20.50 -28.60 -25.62
CA LYS A 85 20.41 -29.97 -26.13
C LYS A 85 21.83 -30.53 -26.26
N GLN A 86 22.20 -31.48 -25.41
CA GLN A 86 23.42 -32.26 -25.66
C GLN A 86 23.16 -33.24 -26.81
N ASN A 87 23.20 -32.76 -28.05
CA ASN A 87 22.92 -33.54 -29.26
C ASN A 87 21.43 -33.95 -29.39
N ASN A 88 21.01 -34.33 -30.60
CA ASN A 88 19.60 -34.51 -30.96
C ASN A 88 18.86 -35.64 -30.22
N ASP A 89 19.56 -36.45 -29.42
CA ASP A 89 19.03 -37.65 -28.76
C ASP A 89 19.35 -37.77 -27.25
N ALA A 90 20.01 -36.80 -26.60
CA ALA A 90 20.27 -36.89 -25.15
C ALA A 90 19.16 -36.24 -24.31
N GLU A 91 18.87 -36.85 -23.15
CA GLU A 91 17.98 -36.26 -22.14
C GLU A 91 18.52 -34.90 -21.68
N VAL A 92 17.61 -33.92 -21.58
CA VAL A 92 17.92 -32.60 -21.03
C VAL A 92 18.24 -32.77 -19.55
N THR A 93 19.50 -32.59 -19.18
CA THR A 93 19.95 -32.48 -17.79
C THR A 93 19.82 -31.01 -17.35
N GLY A 94 19.36 -30.77 -16.13
CA GLY A 94 19.17 -29.42 -15.59
C GLY A 94 20.47 -28.60 -15.62
N ALA A 95 20.38 -27.30 -15.90
CA ALA A 95 21.46 -26.33 -15.80
C ALA A 95 21.32 -25.47 -14.53
N LEU A 96 22.09 -25.75 -13.48
CA LEU A 96 22.17 -24.88 -12.30
C LEU A 96 23.36 -23.93 -12.43
N LEU A 97 23.12 -22.62 -12.39
CA LEU A 97 24.17 -21.60 -12.39
C LEU A 97 24.19 -20.86 -11.05
N THR A 98 25.27 -21.02 -10.29
CA THR A 98 25.53 -20.26 -9.06
C THR A 98 26.50 -19.11 -9.34
N VAL A 99 26.14 -17.89 -8.94
CA VAL A 99 26.93 -16.67 -9.12
C VAL A 99 27.18 -16.01 -7.76
N GLY A 100 28.45 -15.80 -7.44
CA GLY A 100 28.92 -15.26 -6.17
C GLY A 100 28.94 -16.27 -5.02
N GLY A 101 29.57 -15.87 -3.92
CA GLY A 101 29.51 -16.50 -2.60
C GLY A 101 29.02 -15.50 -1.55
N ASP A 102 28.89 -15.92 -0.29
CA ASP A 102 28.22 -15.12 0.76
C ASP A 102 28.79 -13.70 0.95
N THR A 103 30.07 -13.49 0.70
CA THR A 103 30.73 -12.18 0.83
C THR A 103 30.89 -11.43 -0.49
N SER A 104 30.39 -12.00 -1.60
CA SER A 104 30.60 -11.42 -2.93
C SER A 104 29.79 -10.15 -3.14
N THR A 105 30.38 -9.21 -3.87
CA THR A 105 29.64 -8.10 -4.49
C THR A 105 29.37 -8.47 -5.95
N VAL A 106 28.10 -8.65 -6.32
CA VAL A 106 27.68 -9.04 -7.68
C VAL A 106 26.96 -7.88 -8.34
N SER A 107 27.42 -7.46 -9.51
CA SER A 107 26.77 -6.39 -10.28
C SER A 107 26.78 -6.63 -11.78
N PHE A 108 25.63 -6.42 -12.42
CA PHE A 108 25.48 -6.44 -13.87
C PHE A 108 24.81 -5.17 -14.35
N THR A 109 25.44 -4.49 -15.30
CA THR A 109 24.85 -3.35 -16.02
C THR A 109 24.62 -3.76 -17.46
N THR A 110 23.37 -3.85 -17.88
CA THR A 110 23.00 -4.29 -19.23
C THR A 110 22.34 -3.14 -20.00
N SER A 111 22.79 -2.89 -21.22
CA SER A 111 22.22 -1.85 -22.08
C SER A 111 21.97 -2.37 -23.50
N ALA A 112 20.82 -2.04 -24.07
CA ALA A 112 20.48 -2.42 -25.45
C ALA A 112 19.50 -1.44 -26.09
N ASN A 113 19.47 -1.40 -27.43
CA ASN A 113 18.36 -0.76 -28.14
C ASN A 113 17.08 -1.59 -27.95
N GLY A 114 17.19 -2.90 -28.13
CA GLY A 114 16.11 -3.87 -27.96
C GLY A 114 15.94 -4.27 -26.51
N VAL A 115 16.11 -5.54 -26.19
CA VAL A 115 15.78 -6.06 -24.86
C VAL A 115 17.02 -6.03 -23.96
N SER A 116 16.86 -5.59 -22.71
CA SER A 116 17.92 -5.62 -21.70
C SER A 116 17.49 -6.47 -20.51
N ARG A 117 18.32 -7.42 -20.07
CA ARG A 117 18.01 -8.36 -18.99
C ARG A 117 19.16 -8.49 -18.02
N GLY A 118 18.94 -8.21 -16.74
CA GLY A 118 19.91 -8.45 -15.67
C GLY A 118 20.18 -9.95 -15.49
N ILE A 119 19.17 -10.71 -15.10
CA ILE A 119 19.22 -12.18 -15.00
C ILE A 119 18.09 -12.79 -15.82
N TYR A 120 18.41 -13.79 -16.63
CA TYR A 120 17.48 -14.53 -17.46
C TYR A 120 17.67 -16.03 -17.31
N ALA A 121 16.63 -16.70 -16.83
CA ALA A 121 16.58 -18.14 -16.64
C ALA A 121 15.38 -18.72 -17.41
N ALA A 122 15.61 -19.59 -18.40
CA ALA A 122 14.52 -20.12 -19.22
C ALA A 122 14.84 -21.48 -19.85
N GLY A 123 13.89 -22.42 -19.90
CA GLY A 123 13.96 -23.51 -20.89
C GLY A 123 13.55 -24.93 -20.47
N GLY A 124 12.75 -25.12 -19.43
CA GLY A 124 12.35 -26.45 -18.95
C GLY A 124 13.18 -26.92 -17.76
N LEU A 125 12.82 -28.09 -17.21
CA LEU A 125 13.26 -28.59 -15.90
C LEU A 125 14.76 -28.32 -15.64
N GLY A 126 15.03 -27.47 -14.64
CA GLY A 126 16.34 -27.29 -14.05
C GLY A 126 17.19 -26.16 -14.61
N SER A 127 16.65 -25.12 -15.25
CA SER A 127 17.42 -23.95 -15.71
C SER A 127 17.56 -22.88 -14.61
N ASP A 128 18.09 -23.27 -13.47
CA ASP A 128 18.03 -22.47 -12.25
C ASP A 128 19.24 -21.53 -12.11
N VAL A 129 19.01 -20.35 -11.55
CA VAL A 129 20.08 -19.39 -11.21
C VAL A 129 20.03 -19.14 -9.72
N ILE A 130 21.17 -19.30 -9.04
CA ILE A 130 21.35 -18.91 -7.64
C ILE A 130 22.37 -17.78 -7.60
N VAL A 131 22.05 -16.68 -6.93
CA VAL A 131 22.99 -15.59 -6.67
C VAL A 131 23.23 -15.49 -5.17
N ASN A 132 24.48 -15.57 -4.73
CA ASN A 132 24.87 -15.35 -3.34
C ASN A 132 25.77 -14.11 -3.25
N GLY A 133 25.63 -13.32 -2.20
CA GLY A 133 26.46 -12.12 -2.04
C GLY A 133 26.19 -11.30 -0.80
N ALA A 134 27.14 -10.45 -0.43
CA ALA A 134 26.86 -9.30 0.42
C ALA A 134 25.93 -8.31 -0.32
N SER A 135 26.07 -8.19 -1.65
CA SER A 135 25.20 -7.36 -2.46
C SER A 135 24.96 -7.89 -3.87
N LEU A 136 23.75 -7.71 -4.39
CA LEU A 136 23.40 -7.81 -5.80
C LEU A 136 22.94 -6.45 -6.32
N THR A 137 23.52 -5.97 -7.43
CA THR A 137 23.04 -4.81 -8.17
C THR A 137 22.79 -5.18 -9.63
N LEU A 138 21.56 -4.99 -10.11
CA LEU A 138 21.19 -5.15 -11.53
C LEU A 138 20.71 -3.81 -12.07
N ASP A 139 21.31 -3.35 -13.17
CA ASP A 139 20.86 -2.15 -13.89
C ASP A 139 20.64 -2.51 -15.36
N ALA A 140 19.38 -2.70 -15.75
CA ALA A 140 18.98 -3.05 -17.10
C ALA A 140 18.31 -1.85 -17.77
N THR A 141 18.92 -1.36 -18.86
CA THR A 141 18.40 -0.23 -19.64
C THR A 141 18.13 -0.62 -21.09
N SER A 142 16.93 -0.31 -21.59
CA SER A 142 16.53 -0.45 -22.99
C SER A 142 16.19 0.92 -23.57
N ALA A 143 16.77 1.26 -24.72
CA ALA A 143 16.52 2.55 -25.38
C ALA A 143 15.20 2.60 -26.15
N GLU A 144 14.74 1.49 -26.73
CA GLU A 144 13.57 1.45 -27.63
C GLU A 144 12.55 0.37 -27.28
N SER A 145 12.86 -0.55 -26.37
CA SER A 145 12.01 -1.70 -26.08
C SER A 145 11.90 -2.01 -24.57
N VAL A 146 12.18 -3.25 -24.18
CA VAL A 146 11.88 -3.78 -22.85
C VAL A 146 13.12 -3.91 -21.99
N ALA A 147 13.02 -3.51 -20.72
CA ALA A 147 14.03 -3.80 -19.71
C ALA A 147 13.49 -4.73 -18.62
N HIS A 148 14.30 -5.70 -18.23
CA HIS A 148 14.00 -6.62 -17.14
C HIS A 148 15.16 -6.72 -16.14
N GLY A 149 14.86 -6.68 -14.85
CA GLY A 149 15.82 -7.01 -13.81
C GLY A 149 16.08 -8.52 -13.75
N ILE A 150 15.11 -9.27 -13.24
CA ILE A 150 15.15 -10.73 -13.15
C ILE A 150 13.98 -11.33 -13.93
N VAL A 151 14.25 -12.38 -14.71
CA VAL A 151 13.23 -13.14 -15.42
C VAL A 151 13.44 -14.64 -15.22
N ALA A 152 12.42 -15.31 -14.69
CA ALA A 152 12.30 -16.76 -14.62
C ALA A 152 11.14 -17.25 -15.50
N LEU A 153 11.45 -18.01 -16.55
CA LEU A 153 10.49 -18.56 -17.50
C LEU A 153 10.48 -20.09 -17.53
N ASN A 154 9.30 -20.69 -17.70
CA ASN A 154 9.13 -22.08 -18.16
C ASN A 154 9.94 -23.12 -17.34
N ASN A 155 9.50 -23.40 -16.12
CA ASN A 155 10.09 -24.33 -15.16
C ASN A 155 11.52 -23.97 -14.72
N SER A 156 11.82 -22.68 -14.62
CA SER A 156 13.08 -22.17 -14.07
C SER A 156 12.85 -21.44 -12.75
N THR A 157 13.89 -21.46 -11.92
CA THR A 157 13.93 -20.76 -10.64
C THR A 157 15.10 -19.79 -10.61
N VAL A 158 14.85 -18.55 -10.20
CA VAL A 158 15.92 -17.62 -9.81
C VAL A 158 15.85 -17.40 -8.30
N THR A 159 16.92 -17.74 -7.59
CA THR A 159 17.08 -17.51 -6.15
C THR A 159 18.19 -16.49 -5.91
N VAL A 160 17.93 -15.49 -5.08
CA VAL A 160 18.92 -14.47 -4.71
C VAL A 160 19.05 -14.42 -3.19
N ASN A 161 20.21 -14.81 -2.68
CA ASN A 161 20.58 -14.79 -1.27
C ASN A 161 21.61 -13.68 -1.03
N SER A 162 21.16 -12.42 -1.03
CA SER A 162 22.05 -11.28 -0.78
C SER A 162 21.58 -10.36 0.33
N ASP A 163 22.51 -9.77 1.10
CA ASP A 163 22.14 -8.84 2.19
C ASP A 163 21.53 -7.55 1.63
N THR A 164 22.08 -7.02 0.54
CA THR A 164 21.52 -5.88 -0.18
C THR A 164 21.18 -6.26 -1.61
N ILE A 165 19.97 -5.94 -2.08
CA ILE A 165 19.50 -6.26 -3.43
C ILE A 165 18.97 -4.97 -4.06
N ASN A 166 19.61 -4.50 -5.13
CA ASN A 166 19.18 -3.32 -5.87
C ASN A 166 18.94 -3.71 -7.33
N ILE A 167 17.72 -3.53 -7.81
CA ILE A 167 17.36 -3.89 -9.18
C ILE A 167 16.70 -2.69 -9.83
N SER A 168 17.23 -2.25 -10.96
CA SER A 168 16.69 -1.17 -11.79
C SER A 168 16.42 -1.68 -13.20
N ALA A 169 15.18 -1.53 -13.66
CA ALA A 169 14.76 -1.83 -15.02
C ALA A 169 14.22 -0.54 -15.66
N ASN A 170 14.93 -0.04 -16.66
CA ASN A 170 14.63 1.20 -17.38
C ASN A 170 14.26 0.88 -18.83
N GLY A 171 12.98 0.69 -19.11
CA GLY A 171 12.47 0.32 -20.43
C GLY A 171 11.91 1.51 -21.20
N ALA A 172 11.89 1.41 -22.53
CA ALA A 172 11.17 2.39 -23.34
C ALA A 172 9.68 2.04 -23.43
N THR A 173 9.33 0.78 -23.71
CA THR A 173 7.93 0.33 -23.87
C THR A 173 7.44 -0.54 -22.73
N ARG A 174 8.35 -1.17 -21.97
CA ARG A 174 8.02 -1.92 -20.76
C ARG A 174 9.22 -2.06 -19.84
N ALA A 175 8.98 -1.92 -18.54
CA ALA A 175 9.95 -2.24 -17.51
C ALA A 175 9.38 -3.26 -16.53
N ARG A 176 10.14 -4.31 -16.20
CA ARG A 176 9.81 -5.22 -15.09
C ARG A 176 11.01 -5.44 -14.20
N ALA A 177 10.95 -5.06 -12.94
CA ALA A 177 12.06 -5.36 -12.03
C ALA A 177 12.15 -6.89 -11.84
N ILE A 178 11.01 -7.55 -11.61
CA ILE A 178 10.91 -9.01 -11.49
C ILE A 178 9.79 -9.56 -12.39
N GLU A 179 10.10 -10.62 -13.12
CA GLU A 179 9.13 -11.43 -13.86
C GLU A 179 9.28 -12.92 -13.55
N ALA A 180 8.21 -13.54 -13.08
CA ALA A 180 8.03 -14.98 -13.05
C ALA A 180 6.86 -15.35 -13.97
N SER A 181 7.15 -16.01 -15.10
CA SER A 181 6.12 -16.30 -16.11
C SER A 181 6.42 -17.57 -16.91
N GLY A 182 5.60 -17.85 -17.91
CA GLY A 182 5.87 -18.94 -18.84
C GLY A 182 4.72 -19.17 -19.81
N SER A 183 5.02 -19.86 -20.92
CA SER A 183 4.04 -20.33 -21.90
C SER A 183 3.79 -21.83 -21.78
N THR A 184 4.84 -22.60 -21.46
CA THR A 184 4.82 -24.07 -21.39
C THR A 184 5.11 -24.62 -19.98
N GLY A 185 5.48 -23.76 -19.03
CA GLY A 185 5.78 -24.11 -17.63
C GLY A 185 5.66 -22.92 -16.69
N ILE A 186 6.05 -23.08 -15.42
CA ILE A 186 5.94 -22.03 -14.39
C ILE A 186 7.27 -21.30 -14.17
N GLY A 187 7.24 -19.99 -13.93
CA GLY A 187 8.41 -19.25 -13.47
C GLY A 187 8.43 -19.17 -11.94
N THR A 188 9.60 -19.27 -11.31
CA THR A 188 9.75 -19.05 -9.86
C THR A 188 10.87 -18.05 -9.57
N VAL A 189 10.60 -17.05 -8.73
CA VAL A 189 11.62 -16.15 -8.19
C VAL A 189 11.56 -16.14 -6.67
N ILE A 190 12.70 -16.35 -6.02
CA ILE A 190 12.89 -16.25 -4.57
C ILE A 190 13.95 -15.17 -4.31
N LEU A 191 13.54 -14.08 -3.68
CA LEU A 191 14.35 -12.89 -3.48
C LEU A 191 14.61 -12.66 -2.00
N GLY A 192 15.88 -12.63 -1.62
CA GLY A 192 16.31 -12.30 -0.27
C GLY A 192 16.15 -13.43 0.76
N LYS A 193 16.84 -13.21 1.88
CA LYS A 193 16.78 -13.95 3.15
C LYS A 193 16.30 -12.99 4.23
N ASP A 194 16.04 -13.46 5.46
CA ASP A 194 15.43 -12.65 6.53
C ASP A 194 16.11 -11.29 6.78
N SER A 195 17.43 -11.20 6.61
CA SER A 195 18.19 -9.95 6.81
C SER A 195 18.27 -9.02 5.59
N SER A 196 17.70 -9.41 4.45
CA SER A 196 17.88 -8.70 3.17
C SER A 196 17.19 -7.34 3.14
N VAL A 197 17.85 -6.35 2.55
CA VAL A 197 17.30 -5.04 2.20
C VAL A 197 17.20 -4.97 0.68
N THR A 198 15.97 -4.87 0.18
CA THR A 198 15.67 -4.95 -1.26
C THR A 198 15.06 -3.65 -1.77
N THR A 199 15.59 -3.13 -2.89
CA THR A 199 15.01 -2.03 -3.64
C THR A 199 14.81 -2.43 -5.10
N LEU A 200 13.58 -2.28 -5.59
CA LEU A 200 13.17 -2.55 -6.96
C LEU A 200 12.72 -1.24 -7.62
N ASN A 201 13.34 -0.87 -8.74
CA ASN A 201 12.95 0.27 -9.56
C ASN A 201 12.54 -0.23 -10.95
N ALA A 202 11.35 0.14 -11.40
CA ALA A 202 10.88 -0.13 -12.76
C ALA A 202 10.37 1.17 -13.37
N THR A 203 11.03 1.64 -14.42
CA THR A 203 10.68 2.90 -15.11
C THR A 203 10.45 2.63 -16.58
N ALA A 204 9.27 3.00 -17.10
CA ALA A 204 8.91 2.85 -18.51
C ALA A 204 8.56 4.20 -19.16
N LYS A 205 9.25 4.56 -20.24
CA LYS A 205 9.11 5.89 -20.87
C LYS A 205 7.87 6.08 -21.73
N ASN A 206 7.41 5.02 -22.39
CA ASN A 206 6.32 5.05 -23.37
C ASN A 206 5.52 3.73 -23.26
N GLY A 207 5.19 3.33 -22.04
CA GLY A 207 4.46 2.09 -21.77
C GLY A 207 4.55 1.67 -20.32
N THR A 208 4.31 0.40 -20.06
CA THR A 208 3.94 -0.08 -18.73
C THR A 208 5.14 -0.40 -17.83
N ALA A 209 5.06 -0.05 -16.55
CA ALA A 209 6.05 -0.44 -15.53
C ALA A 209 5.50 -1.44 -14.52
N PHE A 210 6.31 -2.44 -14.16
CA PHE A 210 5.99 -3.45 -13.15
C PHE A 210 7.13 -3.58 -12.14
N GLY A 211 6.85 -3.41 -10.86
CA GLY A 211 7.75 -3.84 -9.80
C GLY A 211 7.92 -5.35 -9.83
N ILE A 212 6.83 -6.08 -9.58
CA ILE A 212 6.81 -7.55 -9.59
C ILE A 212 5.64 -8.04 -10.45
N PHE A 213 5.93 -8.93 -11.39
CA PHE A 213 4.92 -9.62 -12.20
C PHE A 213 5.03 -11.15 -12.05
N ALA A 214 3.92 -11.79 -11.71
CA ALA A 214 3.78 -13.25 -11.63
C ALA A 214 2.58 -13.72 -12.45
N GLY A 215 2.81 -14.37 -13.59
CA GLY A 215 1.74 -14.72 -14.53
C GLY A 215 2.16 -14.56 -15.99
N PRO A 216 1.26 -14.67 -16.98
CA PRO A 216 -0.15 -15.02 -16.88
C PRO A 216 -0.40 -16.53 -16.68
N LYS A 217 0.65 -17.36 -16.69
CA LYS A 217 0.51 -18.81 -16.54
C LYS A 217 0.33 -19.20 -15.07
N VAL A 218 -0.75 -19.95 -14.80
CA VAL A 218 -1.01 -20.61 -13.50
C VAL A 218 0.24 -21.23 -12.89
N GLY A 219 0.46 -20.96 -11.61
CA GLY A 219 1.51 -21.55 -10.80
C GLY A 219 2.82 -20.75 -10.76
N SER A 220 2.95 -19.66 -11.55
CA SER A 220 4.14 -18.80 -11.48
C SER A 220 4.21 -18.07 -10.14
N THR A 221 5.36 -18.12 -9.48
CA THR A 221 5.48 -17.64 -8.08
C THR A 221 6.62 -16.65 -7.90
N VAL A 222 6.37 -15.58 -7.15
CA VAL A 222 7.42 -14.70 -6.63
C VAL A 222 7.32 -14.67 -5.10
N THR A 223 8.43 -14.94 -4.41
CA THR A 223 8.54 -14.80 -2.96
C THR A 223 9.66 -13.83 -2.62
N VAL A 224 9.37 -12.83 -1.79
CA VAL A 224 10.36 -11.87 -1.30
C VAL A 224 10.47 -11.97 0.21
N ASN A 225 11.66 -12.26 0.72
CA ASN A 225 11.99 -12.26 2.15
C ASN A 225 12.96 -11.11 2.45
N GLY A 226 12.95 -10.61 3.68
CA GLY A 226 13.88 -9.55 4.05
C GLY A 226 13.48 -8.78 5.28
N LYS A 227 14.37 -7.88 5.67
CA LYS A 227 14.07 -6.83 6.60
C LYS A 227 13.23 -5.75 5.93
N SER A 228 13.54 -5.40 4.67
CA SER A 228 12.76 -4.40 3.96
C SER A 228 12.67 -4.63 2.45
N LEU A 229 11.56 -4.24 1.88
CA LEU A 229 11.28 -4.20 0.45
C LEU A 229 10.75 -2.82 0.05
N THR A 230 11.46 -2.13 -0.82
CA THR A 230 10.98 -0.90 -1.48
C THR A 230 10.75 -1.17 -2.95
N ILE A 231 9.55 -0.87 -3.45
CA ILE A 231 9.19 -0.96 -4.86
C ILE A 231 8.86 0.44 -5.36
N ASN A 232 9.53 0.88 -6.42
CA ASN A 232 9.22 2.11 -7.15
C ASN A 232 8.88 1.73 -8.59
N ALA A 233 7.61 1.82 -8.97
CA ALA A 233 7.18 1.66 -10.36
C ALA A 233 6.70 3.00 -10.91
N HIS A 234 7.26 3.39 -12.06
CA HIS A 234 6.94 4.65 -12.71
C HIS A 234 6.73 4.47 -14.22
N SER A 235 5.67 5.08 -14.76
CA SER A 235 5.47 5.20 -16.20
C SER A 235 5.26 6.66 -16.60
N ASP A 236 5.90 7.10 -17.68
CA ASP A 236 5.71 8.47 -18.19
C ASP A 236 4.38 8.60 -18.98
N THR A 237 3.76 7.50 -19.42
CA THR A 237 2.60 7.57 -20.36
C THR A 237 1.49 6.54 -20.15
N ASP A 238 1.67 5.58 -19.25
CA ASP A 238 0.81 4.39 -19.15
C ASP A 238 0.75 3.88 -17.69
N ASP A 239 0.31 2.65 -17.49
CA ASP A 239 0.15 2.06 -16.16
C ASP A 239 1.47 1.78 -15.42
N ALA A 240 1.45 2.02 -14.12
CA ALA A 240 2.49 1.64 -13.18
C ALA A 240 1.93 0.67 -12.13
N TYR A 241 2.53 -0.51 -12.06
CA TYR A 241 2.11 -1.63 -11.23
C TYR A 241 3.16 -1.96 -10.16
N GLY A 242 2.78 -1.96 -8.88
CA GLY A 242 3.65 -2.40 -7.79
C GLY A 242 3.82 -3.92 -7.79
N LEU A 243 2.74 -4.62 -7.45
CA LEU A 243 2.61 -6.09 -7.50
C LEU A 243 1.52 -6.47 -8.50
N PHE A 244 1.79 -7.44 -9.37
CA PHE A 244 0.80 -7.93 -10.33
C PHE A 244 0.85 -9.46 -10.44
N ALA A 245 -0.15 -10.13 -9.87
CA ALA A 245 -0.36 -11.56 -10.03
C ALA A 245 -1.52 -11.85 -11.01
N GLN A 246 -1.29 -12.72 -12.00
CA GLN A 246 -2.30 -13.14 -12.97
C GLN A 246 -2.19 -14.62 -13.30
N SER A 247 -3.27 -15.38 -13.17
CA SER A 247 -3.24 -16.83 -13.45
C SER A 247 -3.96 -17.22 -14.74
N SER A 248 -4.76 -16.32 -15.30
CA SER A 248 -5.55 -16.55 -16.53
C SER A 248 -6.38 -17.84 -16.50
N VAL A 249 -6.94 -18.16 -15.34
CA VAL A 249 -7.89 -19.27 -15.15
C VAL A 249 -9.14 -18.82 -14.40
N THR A 250 -10.18 -19.62 -14.51
CA THR A 250 -11.46 -19.41 -13.86
C THR A 250 -11.39 -19.70 -12.36
N PRO A 251 -12.34 -19.18 -11.56
CA PRO A 251 -12.36 -19.38 -10.10
C PRO A 251 -12.48 -20.84 -9.64
N ASP A 252 -13.05 -21.72 -10.46
CA ASP A 252 -13.22 -23.17 -10.19
C ASP A 252 -11.95 -23.99 -10.48
N TYR A 253 -10.86 -23.34 -10.86
CA TYR A 253 -9.58 -24.01 -11.05
C TYR A 253 -8.94 -24.39 -9.69
N GLU A 254 -8.80 -25.69 -9.47
CA GLU A 254 -8.28 -26.29 -8.22
C GLU A 254 -6.75 -26.49 -8.19
N GLY A 255 -6.04 -26.10 -9.25
CA GLY A 255 -4.59 -26.26 -9.33
C GLY A 255 -3.80 -25.10 -8.69
N ASN A 256 -2.47 -25.19 -8.76
CA ASN A 256 -1.60 -24.09 -8.34
C ASN A 256 -1.80 -22.88 -9.26
N VAL A 257 -2.01 -21.72 -8.66
CA VAL A 257 -2.22 -20.46 -9.38
C VAL A 257 -1.02 -19.53 -9.24
N SER A 258 -0.99 -18.46 -10.02
CA SER A 258 0.07 -17.46 -9.87
C SER A 258 -0.02 -16.77 -8.51
N THR A 259 1.12 -16.70 -7.81
CA THR A 259 1.16 -16.24 -6.42
C THR A 259 2.34 -15.28 -6.18
N ILE A 260 2.07 -14.17 -5.49
CA ILE A 260 3.12 -13.30 -4.94
C ILE A 260 3.06 -13.37 -3.41
N ASN A 261 4.18 -13.70 -2.77
CA ASN A 261 4.33 -13.72 -1.32
C ASN A 261 5.36 -12.68 -0.89
N ILE A 262 4.96 -11.74 -0.04
CA ILE A 262 5.84 -10.72 0.53
C ILE A 262 5.98 -11.00 2.04
N ASN A 263 7.16 -11.48 2.41
CA ASN A 263 7.56 -11.84 3.78
C ASN A 263 8.53 -10.81 4.38
N ALA A 264 8.79 -9.69 3.70
CA ALA A 264 9.66 -8.65 4.23
C ALA A 264 9.03 -8.00 5.47
N GLU A 265 9.83 -7.69 6.51
CA GLU A 265 9.32 -7.05 7.74
C GLU A 265 8.65 -5.69 7.43
N ASP A 266 9.31 -4.85 6.62
CA ASP A 266 8.80 -3.55 6.17
C ASP A 266 8.70 -3.48 4.64
N THR A 267 7.49 -3.25 4.10
CA THR A 267 7.27 -3.10 2.66
C THR A 267 6.73 -1.72 2.31
N VAL A 268 7.35 -1.04 1.33
CA VAL A 268 6.88 0.22 0.75
C VAL A 268 6.70 0.04 -0.76
N ILE A 269 5.51 0.39 -1.26
CA ILE A 269 5.16 0.36 -2.68
C ILE A 269 4.80 1.78 -3.11
N ASN A 270 5.61 2.34 -4.01
CA ASN A 270 5.38 3.63 -4.64
C ASN A 270 5.04 3.38 -6.12
N VAL A 271 3.87 3.84 -6.54
CA VAL A 271 3.43 3.76 -7.94
C VAL A 271 3.08 5.16 -8.42
N THR A 272 3.65 5.57 -9.55
CA THR A 272 3.41 6.89 -10.13
C THR A 272 3.26 6.79 -11.64
N SER A 273 2.34 7.56 -12.21
CA SER A 273 2.19 7.68 -13.66
C SER A 273 1.94 9.12 -14.04
N ASP A 274 2.68 9.60 -15.05
CA ASP A 274 2.49 10.93 -15.62
C ASP A 274 1.23 10.99 -16.53
N ALA A 275 0.62 9.83 -16.85
CA ALA A 275 -0.70 9.76 -17.48
C ALA A 275 -1.86 10.08 -16.51
N GLY A 276 -1.58 10.15 -15.21
CA GLY A 276 -2.55 10.50 -14.17
C GLY A 276 -2.69 9.43 -13.08
N GLU A 277 -3.46 9.76 -12.04
CA GLU A 277 -3.64 8.87 -10.88
C GLU A 277 -4.44 7.60 -11.20
N SER A 278 -5.27 7.60 -12.24
CA SER A 278 -6.01 6.41 -12.71
C SER A 278 -5.13 5.31 -13.33
N HIS A 279 -3.82 5.55 -13.47
CA HIS A 279 -2.83 4.63 -14.02
C HIS A 279 -1.85 4.11 -12.95
N GLN A 280 -2.21 4.27 -11.68
CA GLN A 280 -1.36 3.96 -10.52
C GLN A 280 -1.98 2.82 -9.72
N TYR A 281 -1.30 1.68 -9.67
CA TYR A 281 -1.85 0.44 -9.12
C TYR A 281 -0.87 -0.23 -8.15
N GLY A 282 -1.19 -0.20 -6.86
CA GLY A 282 -0.34 -0.76 -5.80
C GLY A 282 -0.24 -2.29 -5.88
N ILE A 283 -1.35 -2.98 -5.64
CA ILE A 283 -1.43 -4.44 -5.56
C ILE A 283 -2.52 -4.97 -6.49
N ILE A 284 -2.15 -5.89 -7.38
CA ILE A 284 -3.07 -6.52 -8.33
C ILE A 284 -3.11 -8.03 -8.18
N ALA A 285 -4.34 -8.55 -8.14
CA ALA A 285 -4.62 -9.97 -8.30
C ALA A 285 -5.77 -10.21 -9.28
N MET A 286 -5.50 -10.81 -10.43
CA MET A 286 -6.50 -11.09 -11.46
C MET A 286 -6.54 -12.57 -11.86
N SER A 287 -7.74 -13.02 -12.25
CA SER A 287 -7.96 -14.34 -12.88
C SER A 287 -7.51 -15.49 -11.98
N ASN A 288 -8.09 -15.56 -10.79
CA ASN A 288 -7.84 -16.56 -9.75
C ASN A 288 -6.36 -16.58 -9.32
N SER A 289 -5.75 -15.42 -9.11
CA SER A 289 -4.38 -15.31 -8.59
C SER A 289 -4.37 -14.99 -7.09
N ARG A 290 -3.19 -15.04 -6.48
CA ARG A 290 -3.02 -14.85 -5.03
C ARG A 290 -1.92 -13.82 -4.74
N VAL A 291 -2.19 -12.89 -3.82
CA VAL A 291 -1.16 -11.99 -3.27
C VAL A 291 -1.24 -12.01 -1.75
N ASN A 292 -0.12 -12.30 -1.09
CA ASN A 292 -0.01 -12.37 0.36
C ASN A 292 1.06 -11.38 0.84
N VAL A 293 0.70 -10.50 1.78
CA VAL A 293 1.63 -9.57 2.42
C VAL A 293 1.60 -9.77 3.93
N ASN A 294 2.72 -10.25 4.48
CA ASN A 294 2.82 -10.73 5.86
C ASN A 294 3.49 -9.72 6.82
N GLY A 295 4.19 -8.72 6.30
CA GLY A 295 4.86 -7.67 7.08
C GLY A 295 4.09 -6.34 7.14
N ASN A 296 4.76 -5.31 7.66
CA ASN A 296 4.27 -3.94 7.58
C ASN A 296 4.18 -3.52 6.11
N LEU A 297 3.17 -2.72 5.78
CA LEU A 297 2.88 -2.34 4.41
C LEU A 297 2.51 -0.87 4.31
N THR A 298 3.19 -0.15 3.42
CA THR A 298 2.78 1.18 2.95
C THR A 298 2.58 1.13 1.44
N VAL A 299 1.38 1.46 0.96
CA VAL A 299 1.06 1.62 -0.47
C VAL A 299 0.70 3.06 -0.77
N ASN A 300 1.46 3.68 -1.66
CA ASN A 300 1.29 5.05 -2.11
C ASN A 300 0.82 5.04 -3.57
N ALA A 301 -0.51 5.05 -3.79
CA ALA A 301 -1.14 5.11 -5.11
C ALA A 301 -1.97 6.39 -5.35
N GLY A 302 -1.85 7.39 -4.48
CA GLY A 302 -2.59 8.66 -4.62
C GLY A 302 -4.11 8.44 -4.65
N SER A 303 -4.79 9.04 -5.64
CA SER A 303 -6.21 8.74 -5.91
C SER A 303 -6.47 7.55 -6.84
N GLY A 304 -5.41 6.86 -7.29
CA GLY A 304 -5.47 5.59 -8.01
C GLY A 304 -5.89 4.42 -7.12
N ASP A 305 -5.48 3.22 -7.48
CA ASP A 305 -5.92 2.01 -6.80
C ASP A 305 -4.80 1.42 -5.94
N ALA A 306 -5.02 1.43 -4.63
CA ALA A 306 -4.13 0.71 -3.72
C ALA A 306 -4.22 -0.81 -3.97
N ILE A 307 -5.43 -1.27 -4.29
CA ILE A 307 -5.72 -2.66 -4.64
C ILE A 307 -6.66 -2.69 -5.85
N LEU A 308 -6.33 -3.52 -6.85
CA LEU A 308 -7.25 -3.88 -7.92
C LEU A 308 -7.33 -5.41 -8.02
N THR A 309 -8.54 -5.96 -7.94
CA THR A 309 -8.76 -7.40 -7.94
C THR A 309 -9.94 -7.84 -8.79
N ARG A 310 -9.89 -9.07 -9.32
CA ARG A 310 -11.03 -9.71 -10.01
C ARG A 310 -10.90 -11.22 -10.20
N GLY A 311 -12.00 -11.86 -10.57
CA GLY A 311 -12.04 -13.20 -11.14
C GLY A 311 -11.62 -14.32 -10.18
N GLY A 312 -12.14 -14.34 -8.96
CA GLY A 312 -11.85 -15.35 -7.94
C GLY A 312 -10.48 -15.22 -7.27
N SER A 313 -9.79 -14.09 -7.49
CA SER A 313 -8.48 -13.85 -6.89
C SER A 313 -8.58 -13.61 -5.38
N VAL A 314 -7.48 -13.79 -4.67
CA VAL A 314 -7.40 -13.58 -3.22
C VAL A 314 -6.21 -12.70 -2.88
N ILE A 315 -6.46 -11.61 -2.17
CA ILE A 315 -5.45 -10.72 -1.60
C ILE A 315 -5.58 -10.78 -0.08
N THR A 316 -4.50 -11.13 0.62
CA THR A 316 -4.47 -11.18 2.09
C THR A 316 -3.33 -10.32 2.62
N ILE A 317 -3.68 -9.35 3.47
CA ILE A 317 -2.75 -8.37 4.03
C ILE A 317 -2.84 -8.43 5.56
N ASN A 318 -1.69 -8.57 6.22
CA ASN A 318 -1.57 -8.63 7.68
C ASN A 318 -2.47 -9.72 8.31
N PRO A 319 -2.37 -11.00 7.88
CA PRO A 319 -3.27 -12.06 8.35
C PRO A 319 -3.22 -12.27 9.87
N ASP A 320 -2.06 -12.07 10.48
CA ASP A 320 -1.82 -12.27 11.91
C ASP A 320 -2.27 -11.08 12.79
N LYS A 321 -2.70 -9.97 12.16
CA LYS A 321 -3.21 -8.76 12.82
C LYS A 321 -2.21 -8.11 13.78
N ASP A 322 -0.92 -8.21 13.48
CA ASP A 322 0.18 -7.73 14.33
C ASP A 322 1.10 -6.73 13.63
N LYS A 323 0.78 -6.34 12.38
CA LYS A 323 1.53 -5.38 11.56
C LYS A 323 0.82 -4.05 11.37
N THR A 324 1.61 -3.02 11.08
CA THR A 324 1.12 -1.71 10.64
C THR A 324 0.88 -1.69 9.14
N VAL A 325 -0.32 -1.27 8.72
CA VAL A 325 -0.74 -1.22 7.32
C VAL A 325 -1.30 0.15 6.95
N GLN A 326 -0.71 0.79 5.94
CA GLN A 326 -1.05 2.13 5.46
C GLN A 326 -1.33 2.09 3.95
N LEU A 327 -2.59 2.25 3.56
CA LEU A 327 -3.02 2.22 2.16
C LEU A 327 -3.58 3.58 1.75
N THR A 328 -3.06 4.16 0.66
CA THR A 328 -3.61 5.34 0.00
C THR A 328 -4.01 4.97 -1.42
N GLY A 329 -5.31 5.05 -1.72
CA GLY A 329 -5.91 4.66 -2.99
C GLY A 329 -7.17 3.81 -2.79
N ASN A 330 -7.93 3.60 -3.86
CA ASN A 330 -9.16 2.81 -3.82
C ASN A 330 -8.87 1.30 -3.74
N ILE A 331 -9.90 0.55 -3.36
CA ILE A 331 -9.98 -0.90 -3.56
C ILE A 331 -10.96 -1.13 -4.70
N GLU A 332 -10.43 -1.45 -5.88
CA GLU A 332 -11.19 -1.66 -7.09
C GLU A 332 -11.44 -3.14 -7.34
N TYR A 333 -12.71 -3.48 -7.57
CA TYR A 333 -13.14 -4.73 -8.16
C TYR A 333 -13.44 -4.46 -9.63
N ASN A 334 -12.70 -5.07 -10.53
CA ASN A 334 -12.83 -4.81 -11.95
C ASN A 334 -13.46 -5.99 -12.71
N TYR A 335 -14.15 -5.72 -13.80
CA TYR A 335 -14.46 -6.75 -14.81
C TYR A 335 -14.38 -6.17 -16.22
N ASN A 336 -14.19 -7.06 -17.19
CA ASN A 336 -14.18 -6.71 -18.61
C ASN A 336 -14.53 -7.97 -19.42
N GLU A 337 -15.75 -8.01 -19.99
CA GLU A 337 -16.23 -9.18 -20.75
C GLU A 337 -15.36 -9.49 -21.96
N ALA A 338 -14.92 -8.45 -22.69
CA ALA A 338 -14.20 -8.61 -23.94
C ALA A 338 -12.88 -9.39 -23.79
N ASN A 339 -12.20 -9.22 -22.65
CA ASN A 339 -10.84 -9.74 -22.46
C ASN A 339 -10.71 -10.80 -21.36
N SER A 340 -11.64 -10.85 -20.39
CA SER A 340 -11.44 -11.58 -19.13
C SER A 340 -12.70 -12.15 -18.49
N GLY A 341 -13.86 -12.02 -19.14
CA GLY A 341 -15.16 -12.43 -18.59
C GLY A 341 -15.78 -11.41 -17.63
N ASN A 342 -16.93 -11.76 -17.05
CA ASN A 342 -17.79 -10.88 -16.26
C ASN A 342 -17.74 -11.12 -14.74
N ILE A 343 -16.74 -11.87 -14.26
CA ILE A 343 -16.60 -12.20 -12.84
C ILE A 343 -15.74 -11.15 -12.15
N ALA A 344 -16.39 -10.15 -11.54
CA ALA A 344 -15.72 -9.18 -10.68
C ALA A 344 -15.34 -9.77 -9.32
N ASP A 345 -16.13 -10.73 -8.82
CA ASP A 345 -15.98 -11.27 -7.47
C ASP A 345 -14.58 -11.79 -7.20
N SER A 346 -14.04 -11.42 -6.05
CA SER A 346 -12.73 -11.81 -5.54
C SER A 346 -12.68 -11.49 -4.04
N THR A 347 -11.64 -11.93 -3.35
CA THR A 347 -11.53 -11.75 -1.90
C THR A 347 -10.37 -10.84 -1.53
N VAL A 348 -10.65 -9.79 -0.75
CA VAL A 348 -9.65 -8.94 -0.11
C VAL A 348 -9.81 -9.05 1.40
N ASN A 349 -8.81 -9.62 2.06
CA ASN A 349 -8.70 -9.68 3.51
C ASN A 349 -7.71 -8.61 3.98
N LEU A 350 -8.22 -7.54 4.60
CA LEU A 350 -7.42 -6.41 5.06
C LEU A 350 -7.58 -6.21 6.57
N ASN A 351 -6.47 -6.31 7.30
CA ASN A 351 -6.44 -6.05 8.74
C ASN A 351 -5.63 -4.78 9.06
N LEU A 352 -6.30 -3.76 9.60
CA LEU A 352 -5.71 -2.53 10.12
C LEU A 352 -5.74 -2.62 11.65
N SER A 353 -4.59 -2.93 12.25
CA SER A 353 -4.57 -3.56 13.59
C SER A 353 -3.91 -2.72 14.69
N ASP A 354 -3.53 -1.47 14.37
CA ASP A 354 -2.96 -0.50 15.31
C ASP A 354 -3.33 0.95 14.92
N ALA A 355 -3.01 1.91 15.80
CA ALA A 355 -3.31 3.33 15.63
C ALA A 355 -2.58 4.02 14.46
N ASN A 356 -1.52 3.41 13.93
CA ASN A 356 -0.80 3.91 12.75
C ASN A 356 -1.32 3.28 11.46
N SER A 357 -2.21 2.29 11.56
CA SER A 357 -2.77 1.60 10.41
C SER A 357 -3.96 2.37 9.86
N PHE A 358 -3.94 2.66 8.56
CA PHE A 358 -5.05 3.33 7.91
C PHE A 358 -5.27 2.88 6.47
N TRP A 359 -6.50 3.08 6.01
CA TRP A 359 -6.85 3.07 4.60
C TRP A 359 -7.58 4.37 4.24
N THR A 360 -7.04 5.10 3.27
CA THR A 360 -7.65 6.28 2.67
C THR A 360 -8.07 5.98 1.25
N GLY A 361 -9.38 5.84 1.02
CA GLY A 361 -9.92 5.48 -0.29
C GLY A 361 -11.39 5.01 -0.25
N ASN A 362 -11.89 4.59 -1.41
CA ASN A 362 -13.22 4.01 -1.59
C ASN A 362 -13.15 2.56 -2.08
N ALA A 363 -14.20 1.79 -1.83
CA ALA A 363 -14.42 0.52 -2.54
C ALA A 363 -15.24 0.82 -3.79
N VAL A 364 -14.83 0.31 -4.95
CA VAL A 364 -15.49 0.56 -6.22
C VAL A 364 -15.57 -0.70 -7.08
N LEU A 365 -16.63 -0.78 -7.89
CA LEU A 365 -16.78 -1.75 -8.96
C LEU A 365 -16.63 -1.01 -10.29
N SER A 366 -15.74 -1.49 -11.14
CA SER A 366 -15.55 -0.91 -12.47
C SER A 366 -15.75 -1.91 -13.60
N ASN A 367 -16.29 -1.39 -14.70
CA ASN A 367 -16.39 -2.06 -15.99
C ASN A 367 -15.36 -1.44 -16.95
N GLY A 368 -14.49 -2.27 -17.52
CA GLY A 368 -13.51 -1.86 -18.53
C GLY A 368 -14.08 -1.52 -19.91
N GLY A 369 -15.40 -1.57 -20.10
CA GLY A 369 -16.12 -1.25 -21.34
C GLY A 369 -16.65 -2.46 -22.10
N ALA A 370 -17.57 -2.20 -23.05
CA ALA A 370 -18.16 -3.19 -23.97
C ALA A 370 -18.87 -4.40 -23.34
N SER A 371 -19.40 -4.26 -22.11
CA SER A 371 -20.10 -5.34 -21.40
C SER A 371 -21.53 -4.90 -21.06
N ASP A 372 -22.54 -5.65 -21.52
CA ASP A 372 -23.98 -5.42 -21.24
C ASP A 372 -24.48 -6.23 -20.03
N SER A 373 -23.64 -7.13 -19.51
CA SER A 373 -23.94 -7.97 -18.37
C SER A 373 -22.77 -8.09 -17.42
N SER A 374 -23.09 -8.16 -16.15
CA SER A 374 -22.13 -8.38 -15.09
C SER A 374 -22.71 -9.37 -14.11
N ASN A 375 -21.83 -10.22 -13.56
CA ASN A 375 -22.17 -10.95 -12.35
C ASN A 375 -21.77 -10.04 -11.18
N ASP A 376 -22.53 -8.96 -10.99
CA ASP A 376 -22.23 -7.77 -10.14
C ASP A 376 -22.00 -8.06 -8.64
N THR A 377 -22.08 -9.32 -8.22
CA THR A 377 -21.98 -9.65 -6.80
C THR A 377 -20.51 -9.71 -6.40
N VAL A 378 -20.01 -8.63 -5.80
CA VAL A 378 -18.79 -8.64 -5.01
C VAL A 378 -19.17 -8.97 -3.58
N ALA A 379 -18.62 -10.05 -3.01
CA ALA A 379 -18.91 -10.49 -1.65
C ALA A 379 -17.66 -10.58 -0.75
N GLY A 380 -16.47 -10.46 -1.32
CA GLY A 380 -15.21 -10.79 -0.64
C GLY A 380 -14.43 -9.63 -0.04
N LEU A 381 -14.99 -8.42 0.10
CA LEU A 381 -14.29 -7.32 0.79
C LEU A 381 -14.44 -7.44 2.31
N ASN A 382 -13.39 -7.97 2.95
CA ASN A 382 -13.29 -8.17 4.40
C ASN A 382 -12.33 -7.15 5.03
N LEU A 383 -12.88 -6.10 5.64
CA LEU A 383 -12.11 -5.09 6.37
C LEU A 383 -12.22 -5.32 7.88
N ASN A 384 -11.08 -5.47 8.55
CA ASN A 384 -11.01 -5.57 10.00
C ASN A 384 -10.23 -4.36 10.54
N LEU A 385 -10.89 -3.58 11.40
CA LEU A 385 -10.29 -2.46 12.10
C LEU A 385 -10.19 -2.81 13.59
N SER A 386 -8.99 -2.75 14.13
CA SER A 386 -8.75 -2.94 15.56
C SER A 386 -7.67 -2.02 16.14
N ASN A 387 -7.69 -1.82 17.46
CA ASN A 387 -6.66 -1.12 18.26
C ASN A 387 -6.26 0.27 17.70
N GLY A 388 -7.24 1.07 17.27
CA GLY A 388 -7.02 2.40 16.72
C GLY A 388 -6.87 2.46 15.19
N GLY A 389 -6.94 1.32 14.49
CA GLY A 389 -6.95 1.28 13.03
C GLY A 389 -8.04 2.17 12.45
N THR A 390 -7.73 2.88 11.36
CA THR A 390 -8.59 3.95 10.83
C THR A 390 -8.96 3.75 9.36
N ARG A 391 -10.23 3.93 9.02
CA ARG A 391 -10.69 4.12 7.64
C ARG A 391 -10.98 5.59 7.39
N ASN A 392 -10.25 6.22 6.47
CA ASN A 392 -10.54 7.55 5.96
C ASN A 392 -11.34 7.44 4.67
N VAL A 393 -12.58 7.92 4.70
CA VAL A 393 -13.44 7.92 3.51
C VAL A 393 -12.97 9.02 2.57
N ALA A 394 -12.56 8.63 1.36
CA ALA A 394 -12.23 9.59 0.32
C ALA A 394 -13.52 10.24 -0.25
N ASN A 395 -13.39 11.36 -0.94
CA ASN A 395 -14.54 11.96 -1.63
C ASN A 395 -15.17 10.93 -2.57
N SER A 396 -16.51 10.92 -2.60
CA SER A 396 -17.28 9.84 -3.20
C SER A 396 -16.80 9.55 -4.62
N ALA A 397 -16.51 8.28 -4.91
CA ALA A 397 -16.36 7.83 -6.28
C ALA A 397 -17.71 8.04 -6.98
N THR A 398 -17.88 9.14 -7.70
CA THR A 398 -19.15 9.38 -8.39
C THR A 398 -19.34 8.30 -9.43
N ALA A 399 -20.56 7.76 -9.52
CA ALA A 399 -20.87 6.81 -10.56
C ALA A 399 -20.61 7.46 -11.92
N THR A 400 -19.71 6.89 -12.71
CA THR A 400 -19.37 7.39 -14.04
C THR A 400 -19.80 6.38 -15.09
N THR A 401 -20.13 6.88 -16.27
CA THR A 401 -20.34 6.07 -17.48
C THR A 401 -19.76 6.84 -18.65
N SER A 402 -18.85 6.23 -19.40
CA SER A 402 -18.33 6.80 -20.64
C SER A 402 -19.20 6.40 -21.84
N GLU A 403 -19.02 7.10 -22.97
CA GLU A 403 -19.62 6.70 -24.26
C GLU A 403 -19.13 5.32 -24.74
N SER A 404 -17.98 4.84 -24.24
CA SER A 404 -17.44 3.49 -24.49
C SER A 404 -18.07 2.40 -23.59
N GLY A 405 -19.01 2.77 -22.72
CA GLY A 405 -19.66 1.86 -21.77
C GLY A 405 -18.80 1.49 -20.56
N ALA A 406 -17.64 2.13 -20.37
CA ALA A 406 -16.86 1.97 -19.14
C ALA A 406 -17.58 2.68 -18.00
N SER A 407 -17.57 2.09 -16.81
CA SER A 407 -18.25 2.66 -15.65
C SER A 407 -17.51 2.37 -14.37
N THR A 408 -17.71 3.22 -13.37
CA THR A 408 -17.26 3.01 -12.00
C THR A 408 -18.45 3.26 -11.09
N THR A 409 -18.65 2.41 -10.09
CA THR A 409 -19.74 2.53 -9.11
C THR A 409 -19.21 2.27 -7.70
N PRO A 410 -19.66 3.03 -6.68
CA PRO A 410 -19.33 2.72 -5.29
C PRO A 410 -19.79 1.33 -4.87
N LEU A 411 -18.93 0.63 -4.13
CA LEU A 411 -19.27 -0.62 -3.47
C LEU A 411 -19.42 -0.42 -1.96
N ALA A 412 -20.30 -1.22 -1.37
CA ALA A 412 -20.33 -1.40 0.06
C ALA A 412 -19.12 -2.24 0.51
N ILE A 413 -18.67 -2.04 1.75
CA ILE A 413 -17.81 -3.03 2.40
C ILE A 413 -18.68 -4.22 2.76
N ASN A 414 -18.36 -5.41 2.23
CA ASN A 414 -19.17 -6.61 2.50
C ASN A 414 -19.13 -6.99 3.98
N ASN A 415 -17.94 -7.06 4.57
CA ASN A 415 -17.77 -7.42 5.97
C ASN A 415 -16.84 -6.42 6.65
N LEU A 416 -17.37 -5.66 7.61
CA LEU A 416 -16.60 -4.79 8.49
C LEU A 416 -16.60 -5.35 9.91
N SER A 417 -15.41 -5.63 10.46
CA SER A 417 -15.23 -5.76 11.90
C SER A 417 -14.69 -4.46 12.47
N LEU A 418 -15.42 -3.83 13.39
CA LEU A 418 -15.04 -2.56 14.02
C LEU A 418 -14.85 -2.77 15.52
N ASN A 419 -13.61 -2.68 16.00
CA ASN A 419 -13.27 -2.86 17.41
C ASN A 419 -12.27 -1.79 17.88
N ASP A 420 -12.71 -0.82 18.69
CA ASP A 420 -11.84 0.24 19.21
C ASP A 420 -11.08 0.99 18.10
N SER A 421 -11.78 1.28 17.01
CA SER A 421 -11.22 1.81 15.76
C SER A 421 -12.03 2.99 15.23
N THR A 422 -11.53 3.67 14.19
CA THR A 422 -12.14 4.91 13.69
C THR A 422 -12.58 4.80 12.23
N VAL A 423 -13.80 5.26 11.94
CA VAL A 423 -14.23 5.63 10.58
C VAL A 423 -14.29 7.15 10.51
N ASN A 424 -13.61 7.74 9.53
CA ASN A 424 -13.38 9.17 9.46
C ASN A 424 -13.91 9.76 8.15
N PHE A 425 -14.77 10.76 8.26
CA PHE A 425 -15.30 11.54 7.16
C PHE A 425 -14.77 12.97 7.22
N THR A 426 -14.38 13.53 6.07
CA THR A 426 -13.82 14.88 5.97
C THR A 426 -14.72 15.85 5.22
N ASP A 427 -15.79 15.36 4.60
CA ASP A 427 -16.78 16.17 3.87
C ASP A 427 -18.19 15.67 4.16
N ALA A 428 -19.12 16.60 4.40
CA ALA A 428 -20.49 16.28 4.81
C ALA A 428 -21.35 15.64 3.70
N SER A 429 -20.86 15.61 2.45
CA SER A 429 -21.47 14.89 1.33
C SER A 429 -21.02 13.43 1.21
N GLN A 430 -19.98 13.03 1.96
CA GLN A 430 -19.48 11.66 1.91
C GLN A 430 -20.48 10.68 2.52
N ALA A 431 -20.60 9.53 1.86
CA ALA A 431 -21.39 8.42 2.33
C ALA A 431 -20.59 7.12 2.20
N ALA A 432 -20.74 6.22 3.18
CA ALA A 432 -20.17 4.89 3.12
C ALA A 432 -21.21 3.84 3.53
N LYS A 433 -21.27 2.75 2.77
CA LYS A 433 -22.15 1.62 3.04
C LYS A 433 -21.36 0.40 3.49
N ILE A 434 -21.92 -0.33 4.44
CA ILE A 434 -21.46 -1.64 4.93
C ILE A 434 -22.61 -2.63 4.69
N GLU A 435 -22.32 -3.88 4.33
CA GLU A 435 -23.34 -4.91 4.28
C GLU A 435 -23.48 -5.56 5.66
N ASN A 436 -22.39 -6.13 6.19
CA ASN A 436 -22.37 -6.80 7.48
C ASN A 436 -21.38 -6.13 8.42
N LEU A 437 -21.89 -5.51 9.50
CA LEU A 437 -21.08 -5.00 10.60
C LEU A 437 -20.97 -6.04 11.72
N SER A 438 -19.78 -6.19 12.29
CA SER A 438 -19.51 -6.97 13.50
C SER A 438 -18.53 -6.23 14.43
N GLY A 439 -18.36 -6.73 15.65
CA GLY A 439 -17.40 -6.19 16.63
C GLY A 439 -18.07 -5.38 17.74
N THR A 440 -17.25 -4.76 18.59
CA THR A 440 -17.72 -3.98 19.75
C THR A 440 -18.18 -2.56 19.38
N GLY A 441 -17.84 -2.09 18.18
CA GLY A 441 -18.04 -0.72 17.74
C GLY A 441 -16.76 0.10 17.81
N GLY A 442 -16.90 1.43 17.74
CA GLY A 442 -15.76 2.32 17.60
C GLY A 442 -16.16 3.78 17.42
N GLN A 443 -15.20 4.61 17.07
CA GLN A 443 -15.40 6.01 16.79
C GLN A 443 -15.86 6.21 15.34
N VAL A 444 -16.82 7.11 15.14
CA VAL A 444 -17.19 7.62 13.82
C VAL A 444 -17.08 9.14 13.86
N ASN A 445 -16.07 9.68 13.19
CA ASN A 445 -15.94 11.13 13.02
C ASN A 445 -16.79 11.56 11.83
N THR A 446 -17.90 12.23 12.07
CA THR A 446 -18.82 12.68 11.04
C THR A 446 -18.58 14.13 10.69
N ALA A 447 -18.44 14.40 9.39
CA ALA A 447 -18.34 15.76 8.90
C ALA A 447 -19.70 16.43 8.98
N VAL A 448 -19.75 17.67 9.47
CA VAL A 448 -20.96 18.48 9.62
C VAL A 448 -20.74 19.84 8.96
N GLU A 449 -21.71 20.24 8.13
CA GLU A 449 -21.70 21.54 7.47
C GLU A 449 -23.06 22.23 7.65
N LYS A 450 -23.04 23.54 7.90
CA LYS A 450 -24.25 24.35 7.99
C LYS A 450 -24.65 24.87 6.61
N ASN A 451 -25.86 24.53 6.18
CA ASN A 451 -26.45 25.02 4.94
C ASN A 451 -26.85 26.49 5.06
N ALA A 452 -27.05 27.15 3.90
CA ALA A 452 -27.46 28.54 3.83
C ALA A 452 -28.84 28.83 4.46
N ASP A 453 -29.71 27.82 4.54
CA ASP A 453 -31.02 27.90 5.20
C ASP A 453 -30.95 27.75 6.73
N GLY A 454 -29.75 27.57 7.28
CA GLY A 454 -29.49 27.40 8.70
C GLY A 454 -29.59 25.96 9.21
N THR A 455 -29.98 24.99 8.37
CA THR A 455 -29.97 23.56 8.70
C THR A 455 -28.56 22.98 8.65
N TYR A 456 -28.33 21.82 9.28
CA TYR A 456 -27.06 21.10 9.17
C TYR A 456 -27.21 19.88 8.27
N LYS A 457 -26.19 19.62 7.44
CA LYS A 457 -25.99 18.34 6.76
C LYS A 457 -24.81 17.61 7.40
N THR A 458 -24.81 16.28 7.33
CA THR A 458 -23.72 15.46 7.85
C THR A 458 -23.43 14.27 6.94
N SER A 459 -22.16 13.82 6.94
CA SER A 459 -21.76 12.58 6.29
C SER A 459 -22.51 11.38 6.85
N THR A 460 -22.71 10.35 6.03
CA THR A 460 -23.54 9.20 6.42
C THR A 460 -22.77 7.88 6.37
N LEU A 461 -22.88 7.10 7.44
CA LEU A 461 -22.52 5.68 7.49
C LEU A 461 -23.80 4.85 7.54
N SER A 462 -23.86 3.76 6.77
CA SER A 462 -25.00 2.84 6.79
C SER A 462 -24.55 1.38 6.83
N ALA A 463 -25.38 0.52 7.41
CA ALA A 463 -25.21 -0.93 7.36
C ALA A 463 -26.51 -1.64 6.98
N ASP A 464 -26.42 -2.74 6.24
CA ASP A 464 -27.59 -3.59 5.95
C ASP A 464 -27.90 -4.53 7.13
N LYS A 465 -26.86 -5.01 7.84
CA LYS A 465 -26.97 -5.88 9.03
C LYS A 465 -25.92 -5.55 10.08
N VAL A 466 -26.29 -5.74 11.35
CA VAL A 466 -25.36 -5.67 12.48
C VAL A 466 -25.40 -6.99 13.26
N ASP A 467 -24.24 -7.61 13.46
CA ASP A 467 -24.11 -8.75 14.36
C ASP A 467 -24.14 -8.28 15.82
N THR A 468 -25.17 -8.71 16.55
CA THR A 468 -25.39 -8.42 17.97
C THR A 468 -25.16 -9.64 18.87
N SER A 469 -24.66 -10.75 18.31
CA SER A 469 -24.46 -12.01 19.03
C SER A 469 -23.45 -11.91 20.17
N SER A 470 -22.44 -11.04 20.03
CA SER A 470 -21.43 -10.73 21.06
C SER A 470 -21.79 -9.55 21.97
N GLY A 471 -23.02 -9.03 21.86
CA GLY A 471 -23.48 -7.80 22.51
C GLY A 471 -23.79 -6.69 21.50
N THR A 472 -24.49 -5.66 21.96
CA THR A 472 -24.85 -4.50 21.13
C THR A 472 -23.62 -3.62 20.86
N PRO A 473 -23.22 -3.40 19.59
CA PRO A 473 -22.11 -2.51 19.28
C PRO A 473 -22.42 -1.07 19.66
N THR A 474 -21.39 -0.33 20.10
CA THR A 474 -21.50 1.10 20.43
C THR A 474 -20.74 1.95 19.42
N LEU A 475 -21.43 2.87 18.75
CA LEU A 475 -20.83 3.88 17.88
C LEU A 475 -20.67 5.18 18.65
N ASN A 476 -19.43 5.60 18.85
CA ASN A 476 -19.09 6.89 19.43
C ASN A 476 -18.97 7.92 18.31
N MET A 477 -20.02 8.71 18.14
CA MET A 477 -20.16 9.68 17.07
C MET A 477 -19.52 11.01 17.50
N ASN A 478 -18.45 11.40 16.82
CA ASN A 478 -17.79 12.69 17.02
C ASN A 478 -18.14 13.62 15.86
N MET A 479 -18.88 14.69 16.15
CA MET A 479 -19.33 15.64 15.14
C MET A 479 -18.21 16.65 14.86
N VAL A 480 -17.71 16.68 13.64
CA VAL A 480 -16.59 17.53 13.22
C VAL A 480 -17.07 18.56 12.19
N GLY A 481 -16.94 19.84 12.53
CA GLY A 481 -17.31 20.92 11.62
C GLY A 481 -16.37 21.04 10.43
N THR A 482 -16.92 21.20 9.23
CA THR A 482 -16.18 21.39 7.97
C THR A 482 -16.60 22.69 7.28
N ASN A 483 -15.83 23.13 6.28
CA ASN A 483 -16.12 24.34 5.49
C ASN A 483 -16.37 25.61 6.34
N GLY A 484 -15.62 25.77 7.43
CA GLY A 484 -15.75 26.90 8.37
C GLY A 484 -16.95 26.79 9.33
N THR A 485 -17.66 25.66 9.34
CA THR A 485 -18.75 25.40 10.27
C THR A 485 -18.19 25.15 11.66
N THR A 486 -18.57 25.99 12.63
CA THR A 486 -18.30 25.72 14.04
C THR A 486 -19.26 24.66 14.55
N VAL A 487 -18.73 23.63 15.22
CA VAL A 487 -19.52 22.57 15.86
C VAL A 487 -19.05 22.45 17.31
N ASN A 488 -19.86 22.97 18.23
CA ASN A 488 -19.65 22.89 19.67
C ASN A 488 -20.98 23.09 20.42
N SER A 489 -20.95 22.92 21.75
CA SER A 489 -22.12 23.04 22.63
C SER A 489 -22.72 24.46 22.75
N ASP A 490 -22.09 25.51 22.19
CA ASP A 490 -22.69 26.86 22.15
C ASP A 490 -23.63 27.04 20.96
N VAL A 491 -23.40 26.29 19.88
CA VAL A 491 -24.12 26.44 18.60
C VAL A 491 -24.97 25.23 18.23
N ILE A 492 -24.75 24.08 18.87
CA ILE A 492 -25.53 22.86 18.70
C ILE A 492 -26.30 22.58 20.00
N SER A 493 -27.63 22.54 19.90
CA SER A 493 -28.52 22.07 20.97
C SER A 493 -28.56 20.54 21.05
N ALA A 494 -29.12 20.00 22.15
CA ALA A 494 -29.30 18.55 22.31
C ALA A 494 -30.19 17.94 21.21
N ASP A 495 -31.24 18.66 20.79
CA ASP A 495 -32.16 18.20 19.74
C ASP A 495 -31.49 18.22 18.35
N GLU A 496 -30.65 19.23 18.08
CA GLU A 496 -29.85 19.27 16.85
C GLU A 496 -28.79 18.17 16.82
N LEU A 497 -28.14 17.89 17.96
CA LEU A 497 -27.18 16.79 18.06
C LEU A 497 -27.86 15.42 17.85
N ALA A 498 -29.06 15.23 18.39
CA ALA A 498 -29.86 14.02 18.15
C ALA A 498 -30.21 13.87 16.67
N SER A 499 -30.66 14.96 16.04
CA SER A 499 -30.98 14.98 14.61
C SER A 499 -29.77 14.66 13.73
N LEU A 500 -28.59 15.22 14.05
CA LEU A 500 -27.33 14.91 13.38
C LEU A 500 -26.91 13.46 13.59
N THR A 501 -27.08 12.93 14.80
CA THR A 501 -26.74 11.53 15.15
C THR A 501 -27.61 10.54 14.40
N ALA A 502 -28.91 10.84 14.24
CA ALA A 502 -29.84 10.06 13.43
C ALA A 502 -29.51 10.12 11.93
N ALA A 503 -29.09 11.28 11.42
CA ALA A 503 -28.71 11.44 10.01
C ALA A 503 -27.34 10.80 9.67
N ALA A 504 -26.44 10.74 10.64
CA ALA A 504 -25.08 10.24 10.48
C ALA A 504 -24.98 8.71 10.41
N ALA A 505 -25.89 7.98 11.07
CA ALA A 505 -25.89 6.52 11.14
C ALA A 505 -27.27 5.96 10.75
N THR A 506 -27.34 5.28 9.60
CA THR A 506 -28.60 4.84 8.98
C THR A 506 -28.63 3.34 8.70
N GLY A 507 -29.77 2.83 8.23
CA GLY A 507 -29.98 1.39 8.03
C GLY A 507 -30.05 0.64 9.36
N ALA A 508 -29.48 -0.56 9.42
CA ALA A 508 -29.42 -1.36 10.63
C ALA A 508 -28.66 -0.66 11.77
N LEU A 509 -27.72 0.26 11.46
CA LEU A 509 -27.02 1.03 12.48
C LEU A 509 -27.97 1.86 13.35
N ALA A 510 -29.07 2.36 12.79
CA ALA A 510 -30.02 3.20 13.51
C ALA A 510 -30.78 2.45 14.61
N THR A 511 -30.97 1.14 14.46
CA THR A 511 -31.81 0.31 15.33
C THR A 511 -31.06 -0.78 16.08
N GLU A 512 -29.88 -1.18 15.62
CA GLU A 512 -29.11 -2.32 16.15
C GLU A 512 -27.80 -1.90 16.83
N THR A 513 -27.52 -0.59 16.93
CA THR A 513 -26.38 -0.05 17.67
C THR A 513 -26.81 0.97 18.73
N THR A 514 -26.02 1.06 19.80
CA THR A 514 -26.07 2.21 20.70
C THR A 514 -25.20 3.32 20.12
N ARG A 515 -25.73 4.55 20.02
CA ARG A 515 -25.01 5.69 19.45
C ARG A 515 -24.78 6.74 20.53
N VAL A 516 -23.51 6.98 20.86
CA VAL A 516 -23.10 8.01 21.83
C VAL A 516 -22.52 9.16 21.04
N ALA A 517 -23.20 10.30 20.99
CA ALA A 517 -22.75 11.45 20.23
C ALA A 517 -22.26 12.57 21.14
N THR A 518 -21.12 13.16 20.77
CA THR A 518 -20.49 14.24 21.55
C THR A 518 -20.14 15.41 20.63
N VAL A 519 -20.36 16.62 21.15
CA VAL A 519 -19.75 17.87 20.62
C VAL A 519 -18.86 18.47 21.70
N ALA A 520 -17.75 19.07 21.26
CA ALA A 520 -16.80 19.73 22.16
C ALA A 520 -17.47 20.90 22.92
N GLU A 521 -16.87 21.28 24.06
CA GLU A 521 -17.30 22.47 24.79
C GLU A 521 -17.12 23.74 23.95
N GLY A 522 -18.03 24.69 24.15
CA GLY A 522 -17.95 26.01 23.57
C GLY A 522 -17.09 26.98 24.39
N ASP A 523 -17.33 28.27 24.19
CA ASP A 523 -16.82 29.33 25.06
C ASP A 523 -17.66 29.50 26.32
N VAL A 524 -18.95 29.14 26.28
CA VAL A 524 -19.89 29.32 27.40
C VAL A 524 -20.39 28.00 27.97
N ASN A 525 -20.87 27.09 27.12
CA ASN A 525 -21.43 25.81 27.52
C ASN A 525 -20.32 24.76 27.61
N GLY A 526 -20.41 23.86 28.59
CA GLY A 526 -19.54 22.68 28.63
C GLY A 526 -19.95 21.66 27.56
N ALA A 527 -19.11 20.64 27.35
CA ALA A 527 -19.34 19.62 26.35
C ALA A 527 -20.73 18.98 26.48
N LEU A 528 -21.37 18.74 25.33
CA LEU A 528 -22.70 18.16 25.25
C LEU A 528 -22.57 16.72 24.73
N THR A 529 -23.23 15.79 25.41
CA THR A 529 -23.25 14.37 25.03
C THR A 529 -24.67 13.83 25.12
N ILE A 530 -25.06 13.07 24.12
CA ILE A 530 -26.31 12.31 24.10
C ILE A 530 -26.03 10.83 23.87
N THR A 531 -26.96 9.98 24.28
CA THR A 531 -26.95 8.55 23.97
C THR A 531 -28.30 8.16 23.40
N GLU A 532 -28.30 7.68 22.16
CA GLU A 532 -29.45 7.06 21.51
C GLU A 532 -29.34 5.54 21.62
N ASN A 533 -30.29 4.92 22.32
CA ASN A 533 -30.35 3.48 22.51
C ASN A 533 -31.03 2.79 21.31
N THR A 534 -30.89 1.46 21.23
CA THR A 534 -31.50 0.64 20.17
C THR A 534 -33.03 0.68 20.15
N ASP A 535 -33.67 1.05 21.26
CA ASP A 535 -35.12 1.24 21.35
C ASP A 535 -35.60 2.62 20.85
N GLY A 536 -34.68 3.46 20.37
CA GLY A 536 -34.95 4.81 19.90
C GLY A 536 -35.05 5.87 20.99
N THR A 537 -34.79 5.51 22.26
CA THR A 537 -34.76 6.49 23.35
C THR A 537 -33.46 7.30 23.33
N THR A 538 -33.58 8.62 23.43
CA THR A 538 -32.43 9.54 23.54
C THR A 538 -32.32 10.04 24.97
N THR A 539 -31.13 9.92 25.56
CA THR A 539 -30.78 10.48 26.87
C THR A 539 -29.72 11.56 26.72
N VAL A 540 -29.87 12.65 27.47
CA VAL A 540 -28.90 13.75 27.50
C VAL A 540 -28.08 13.62 28.77
N ALA A 541 -26.76 13.60 28.66
CA ALA A 541 -25.88 13.58 29.81
C ALA A 541 -26.08 14.84 30.68
N ALA A 542 -25.81 14.72 31.99
CA ALA A 542 -25.90 15.87 32.88
C ALA A 542 -24.98 17.01 32.41
N PRO A 543 -25.38 18.29 32.56
CA PRO A 543 -24.59 19.42 32.08
C PRO A 543 -23.17 19.41 32.66
N VAL A 544 -22.17 19.41 31.78
CA VAL A 544 -20.76 19.56 32.15
C VAL A 544 -20.48 21.05 32.32
N ARG A 545 -19.72 21.43 33.37
CA ARG A 545 -19.28 22.83 33.54
C ARG A 545 -18.21 23.15 32.49
N ASN A 546 -18.34 24.30 31.83
CA ASN A 546 -17.33 24.76 30.88
C ASN A 546 -15.98 25.02 31.57
N THR A 547 -14.90 24.43 31.05
CA THR A 547 -13.59 24.48 31.71
C THR A 547 -12.99 25.89 31.72
N LYS A 548 -13.25 26.69 30.68
CA LYS A 548 -12.80 28.09 30.58
C LYS A 548 -13.46 28.95 31.66
N LEU A 549 -14.78 28.79 31.85
CA LEU A 549 -15.52 29.51 32.89
C LEU A 549 -15.10 29.08 34.31
N ASP A 550 -14.81 27.80 34.53
CA ASP A 550 -14.35 27.32 35.84
C ASP A 550 -12.96 27.87 36.21
N SER A 551 -12.07 27.97 35.22
CA SER A 551 -10.77 28.63 35.37
C SER A 551 -10.92 30.13 35.67
N LEU A 552 -11.80 30.84 34.97
CA LEU A 552 -12.09 32.26 35.22
C LEU A 552 -12.62 32.50 36.65
N GLN A 553 -13.51 31.63 37.14
CA GLN A 553 -13.99 31.71 38.53
C GLN A 553 -12.85 31.52 39.54
N SER A 554 -11.94 30.59 39.27
CA SER A 554 -10.76 30.34 40.09
C SER A 554 -9.81 31.54 40.15
N VAL A 555 -9.52 32.17 38.99
CA VAL A 555 -8.71 33.39 38.92
C VAL A 555 -9.37 34.57 39.63
N GLY A 556 -10.69 34.73 39.47
CA GLY A 556 -11.47 35.74 40.18
C GLY A 556 -11.41 35.58 41.70
N ALA A 557 -11.52 34.34 42.19
CA ALA A 557 -11.42 34.02 43.61
C ALA A 557 -10.01 34.34 44.18
N ILE A 558 -8.95 34.03 43.43
CA ILE A 558 -7.56 34.37 43.80
C ILE A 558 -7.39 35.90 43.85
N SER A 559 -7.88 36.61 42.83
CA SER A 559 -7.78 38.07 42.74
C SER A 559 -8.49 38.77 43.91
N MET A 560 -9.68 38.29 44.30
CA MET A 560 -10.40 38.81 45.47
C MET A 560 -9.68 38.50 46.78
N THR A 561 -9.03 37.34 46.89
CA THR A 561 -8.22 36.99 48.05
C THR A 561 -7.00 37.91 48.15
N LEU A 562 -6.35 38.22 47.02
CA LEU A 562 -5.22 39.15 46.96
C LEU A 562 -5.65 40.58 47.29
N LEU A 563 -6.77 41.05 46.73
CA LEU A 563 -7.33 42.37 47.08
C LEU A 563 -7.66 42.47 48.58
N ARG A 564 -8.25 41.43 49.17
CA ARG A 564 -8.51 41.39 50.61
C ARG A 564 -7.21 41.40 51.41
N HIS A 565 -6.18 40.69 50.96
CA HIS A 565 -4.86 40.73 51.57
C HIS A 565 -4.26 42.14 51.53
N ASP A 566 -4.32 42.81 50.38
CA ASP A 566 -3.80 44.17 50.20
C ASP A 566 -4.57 45.20 51.03
N LEU A 567 -5.90 45.11 51.07
CA LEU A 567 -6.74 45.97 51.92
C LEU A 567 -6.47 45.73 53.41
N ASN A 568 -6.26 44.48 53.83
CA ASN A 568 -5.88 44.16 55.20
C ASN A 568 -4.49 44.73 55.55
N ASN A 569 -3.52 44.62 54.64
CA ASN A 569 -2.18 45.19 54.82
C ASN A 569 -2.23 46.73 54.89
N LEU A 570 -2.95 47.38 53.97
CA LEU A 570 -3.17 48.83 53.98
C LEU A 570 -3.81 49.28 55.30
N THR A 571 -4.85 48.58 55.78
CA THR A 571 -5.53 48.91 57.03
C THR A 571 -4.60 48.80 58.24
N LYS A 572 -3.73 47.78 58.27
CA LYS A 572 -2.69 47.64 59.32
C LYS A 572 -1.70 48.79 59.28
N ARG A 573 -1.12 49.11 58.12
CA ARG A 573 -0.17 50.22 57.95
C ARG A 573 -0.78 51.59 58.29
N MET A 574 -2.05 51.81 57.95
CA MET A 574 -2.78 53.02 58.35
C MET A 574 -3.07 53.07 59.85
N GLY A 575 -3.30 51.92 60.50
CA GLY A 575 -3.37 51.81 61.95
C GLY A 575 -2.06 52.20 62.62
N GLU A 576 -0.93 51.68 62.14
CA GLU A 576 0.41 52.03 62.61
C GLU A 576 0.72 53.52 62.43
N LEU A 577 0.31 54.14 61.31
CA LEU A 577 0.46 55.58 61.08
C LEU A 577 -0.39 56.44 62.02
N ARG A 578 -1.56 55.97 62.43
CA ARG A 578 -2.41 56.66 63.41
C ARG A 578 -1.79 56.62 64.81
N ASP A 579 -1.14 55.52 65.14
CA ASP A 579 -0.53 55.29 66.46
C ASP A 579 0.91 55.84 66.53
N ALA A 580 1.39 56.52 65.47
CA ALA A 580 2.70 57.15 65.41
C ALA A 580 2.79 58.43 66.28
N PRO A 581 3.97 58.77 66.83
CA PRO A 581 4.17 59.94 67.70
C PRO A 581 3.80 61.28 67.02
N LYS A 582 3.33 62.26 67.81
CA LYS A 582 2.94 63.58 67.30
C LYS A 582 4.10 64.26 66.55
N GLY A 583 3.95 64.44 65.23
CA GLY A 583 4.91 65.16 64.39
C GLY A 583 5.06 64.65 62.95
N VAL A 584 4.48 63.51 62.57
CA VAL A 584 4.68 62.88 61.26
C VAL A 584 3.43 62.98 60.38
N GLY A 585 3.25 64.12 59.69
CA GLY A 585 2.40 64.27 58.49
C GLY A 585 0.88 64.27 58.66
N ALA A 586 0.18 65.04 57.80
CA ALA A 586 -1.28 65.02 57.69
C ALA A 586 -1.74 63.82 56.85
N TRP A 587 -2.74 63.07 57.31
CA TRP A 587 -3.33 61.94 56.56
C TRP A 587 -4.84 62.13 56.40
N ALA A 588 -5.37 61.68 55.26
CA ALA A 588 -6.79 61.74 54.91
C ALA A 588 -7.26 60.37 54.39
N ARG A 589 -8.53 60.03 54.65
CA ARG A 589 -9.16 58.76 54.26
C ARG A 589 -10.09 59.00 53.08
N VAL A 590 -9.82 58.39 51.93
CA VAL A 590 -10.77 58.36 50.81
C VAL A 590 -11.48 57.01 50.81
N TYR A 591 -12.79 57.02 51.04
CA TYR A 591 -13.65 55.85 50.92
C TYR A 591 -14.18 55.77 49.48
N GLY A 592 -13.66 54.85 48.68
CA GLY A 592 -14.20 54.50 47.37
C GLY A 592 -15.03 53.22 47.46
N SER A 593 -16.32 53.33 47.79
CA SER A 593 -17.37 52.38 47.42
C SER A 593 -18.70 52.75 48.08
N LYS A 594 -19.48 53.59 47.40
CA LYS A 594 -20.94 53.57 47.50
C LYS A 594 -21.44 53.28 46.09
N LEU A 595 -21.79 52.03 45.82
CA LEU A 595 -22.56 51.67 44.63
C LEU A 595 -23.99 52.18 44.86
N SER A 596 -24.42 53.12 44.02
CA SER A 596 -25.82 53.51 43.82
C SER A 596 -26.38 52.78 42.62
#